data_AF-A0A3A0G135-F1
#
_entry.id   AF-A0A3A0G135-F1
#
_cell.length_a   1.000
_cell.length_b   1.000
_cell.length_c   1.000
_cell.angle_alpha   90.00
_cell.angle_beta   90.00
_cell.angle_gamma   90.00
#
_symmetry.space_group_name_H-M   'P 1'
#
loop_
_entity.id
_entity.type
_entity.pdbx_description
1 polymer ?
#
loop_
_entity_poly.entity_id
_entity_poly.type
_entity_poly.pdbx_seq_one_letter_code
_entity_poly.pdbx_strand_id
1 'polypeptide(L)'
;MTFRSSAPSLRSVGVRLFDEKFGAERLRELPRGPGVYLFRDAQGRVLYAGKAKDLRRRLAGYRNASRRKAHRKMRALVREAASLEVRPRESEREALLLENELIRTLRPPFNVDGAFAFLYPALGVGDADGCVLLAFTSTPEAWSHLALRWYGCFRSRVRARAAFDALVALFGRVGHREPLSRLPAVPLRRGARLEAFRRLPPELAAAADAFLAGESADLTARLFERLLESASARREAAAVEQQLRTLDDFARRDVAALHRALQKTGRSGWVPGAERDALFIAERHAE
;
A
#
# COMPACT_ATOMS: atom_id res chain seq x y z
N MET A 1 -50.06 30.19 -25.87
CA MET A 1 -49.67 28.83 -25.42
C MET A 1 -48.17 28.63 -25.68
N THR A 2 -47.32 28.89 -24.68
CA THR A 2 -45.88 28.67 -24.78
C THR A 2 -45.52 27.34 -24.11
N PHE A 3 -45.22 26.32 -24.92
CA PHE A 3 -44.66 25.06 -24.46
C PHE A 3 -43.24 25.29 -23.91
N ARG A 4 -43.06 25.19 -22.59
CA ARG A 4 -41.73 25.01 -22.00
C ARG A 4 -41.31 23.56 -22.19
N SER A 5 -40.47 23.30 -23.18
CA SER A 5 -39.65 22.08 -23.24
C SER A 5 -38.67 22.11 -22.07
N SER A 6 -38.91 21.27 -21.06
CA SER A 6 -38.02 21.09 -19.92
C SER A 6 -36.89 20.15 -20.30
N ALA A 7 -35.67 20.68 -20.43
CA ALA A 7 -34.47 19.87 -20.58
C ALA A 7 -34.37 18.88 -19.39
N PRO A 8 -34.20 17.58 -19.62
CA PRO A 8 -34.17 16.60 -18.55
C PRO A 8 -33.02 16.91 -17.57
N SER A 9 -33.34 16.98 -16.28
CA SER A 9 -32.34 17.28 -15.24
C SER A 9 -31.17 16.30 -15.32
N LEU A 10 -29.93 16.76 -15.17
CA LEU A 10 -28.73 15.95 -15.40
C LEU A 10 -28.57 14.74 -14.46
N ARG A 11 -29.34 14.66 -13.36
CA ARG A 11 -29.48 13.44 -12.55
C ARG A 11 -30.14 12.31 -13.34
N SER A 12 -31.08 12.64 -14.24
CA SER A 12 -31.76 11.68 -15.09
C SER A 12 -30.83 11.00 -16.09
N VAL A 13 -29.77 11.67 -16.57
CA VAL A 13 -28.84 11.09 -17.57
C VAL A 13 -28.00 9.95 -17.00
N GLY A 14 -27.48 10.09 -15.78
CA GLY A 14 -26.69 9.03 -15.13
C GLY A 14 -27.53 7.83 -14.72
N VAL A 15 -28.76 8.09 -14.26
CA VAL A 15 -29.75 7.05 -13.93
C VAL A 15 -30.16 6.29 -15.20
N ARG A 16 -30.50 7.00 -16.29
CA ARG A 16 -30.86 6.39 -17.58
C ARG A 16 -29.76 5.49 -18.12
N LEU A 17 -28.51 5.94 -18.16
CA LEU A 17 -27.42 5.12 -18.71
C LEU A 17 -27.18 3.83 -17.93
N PHE A 18 -27.30 3.87 -16.60
CA PHE A 18 -27.17 2.66 -15.79
C PHE A 18 -28.34 1.69 -16.06
N ASP A 19 -29.56 2.21 -16.07
CA ASP A 19 -30.78 1.42 -16.27
C ASP A 19 -30.83 0.83 -17.69
N GLU A 20 -30.42 1.59 -18.70
CA GLU A 20 -30.29 1.14 -20.10
C GLU A 20 -29.29 -0.01 -20.24
N LYS A 21 -28.16 0.04 -19.52
CA LYS A 21 -27.11 -0.98 -19.64
C LYS A 21 -27.36 -2.22 -18.81
N PHE A 22 -27.93 -2.08 -17.61
CA PHE A 22 -28.00 -3.17 -16.64
C PHE A 22 -29.43 -3.56 -16.24
N GLY A 23 -30.44 -2.81 -16.70
CA GLY A 23 -31.84 -3.00 -16.37
C GLY A 23 -32.29 -2.14 -15.18
N ALA A 24 -33.46 -1.50 -15.30
CA ALA A 24 -34.02 -0.64 -14.25
C ALA A 24 -34.37 -1.40 -12.95
N GLU A 25 -34.76 -2.67 -13.07
CA GLU A 25 -35.13 -3.55 -11.95
C GLU A 25 -33.93 -4.19 -11.27
N ARG A 26 -32.76 -4.17 -11.92
CA ARG A 26 -31.56 -4.89 -11.49
C ARG A 26 -31.20 -4.64 -10.03
N LEU A 27 -31.30 -3.40 -9.57
CA LEU A 27 -30.98 -3.07 -8.17
C LEU A 27 -31.95 -3.69 -7.17
N ARG A 28 -33.23 -3.89 -7.52
CA ARG A 28 -34.23 -4.49 -6.62
C ARG A 28 -33.97 -5.98 -6.42
N GLU A 29 -33.42 -6.65 -7.43
CA GLU A 29 -33.05 -8.08 -7.39
C GLU A 29 -31.81 -8.34 -6.50
N LEU A 30 -30.96 -7.33 -6.31
CA LEU A 30 -29.72 -7.54 -5.55
C LEU A 30 -29.97 -7.73 -4.06
N PRO A 31 -29.25 -8.65 -3.39
CA PRO A 31 -29.37 -8.83 -1.95
C PRO A 31 -28.90 -7.59 -1.19
N ARG A 32 -29.51 -7.36 -0.04
CA ARG A 32 -29.04 -6.40 0.97
C ARG A 32 -28.06 -7.12 1.90
N GLY A 33 -26.82 -7.26 1.44
CA GLY A 33 -25.79 -7.96 2.17
C GLY A 33 -24.41 -7.77 1.55
N PRO A 34 -23.36 -8.31 2.20
CA PRO A 34 -22.00 -8.15 1.73
C PRO A 34 -21.76 -8.94 0.45
N GLY A 35 -20.77 -8.51 -0.33
CA GLY A 35 -20.35 -9.21 -1.53
C GLY A 35 -19.45 -8.39 -2.44
N VAL A 36 -19.10 -8.99 -3.57
CA VAL A 36 -18.24 -8.39 -4.60
C VAL A 36 -19.06 -8.12 -5.86
N TYR A 37 -18.81 -7.01 -6.53
CA TYR A 37 -19.37 -6.71 -7.85
C TYR A 37 -18.25 -6.50 -8.87
N LEU A 38 -18.51 -6.94 -10.10
CA LEU A 38 -17.59 -6.86 -11.23
C LEU A 38 -18.27 -6.13 -12.39
N PHE A 39 -17.63 -5.08 -12.88
CA PHE A 39 -17.99 -4.46 -14.15
C PHE A 39 -17.13 -5.04 -15.26
N ARG A 40 -17.74 -5.48 -16.35
CA ARG A 40 -17.06 -6.09 -17.49
C ARG A 40 -17.33 -5.32 -18.78
N ASP A 41 -16.40 -5.33 -19.72
CA ASP A 41 -16.61 -4.82 -21.07
C ASP A 41 -17.44 -5.80 -21.93
N ALA A 42 -17.70 -5.42 -23.19
CA ALA A 42 -18.47 -6.24 -24.12
C ALA A 42 -17.78 -7.57 -24.49
N GLN A 43 -16.47 -7.67 -24.29
CA GLN A 43 -15.67 -8.88 -24.51
C GLN A 43 -15.55 -9.72 -23.23
N GLY A 44 -16.23 -9.34 -22.15
CA GLY A 44 -16.22 -10.06 -20.87
C GLY A 44 -14.99 -9.77 -19.99
N ARG A 45 -14.07 -8.90 -20.41
CA ARG A 45 -12.90 -8.52 -19.60
C ARG A 45 -13.34 -7.69 -18.39
N VAL A 46 -12.81 -8.01 -17.21
CA VAL A 46 -13.14 -7.26 -15.99
C VAL A 46 -12.47 -5.89 -16.04
N LEU A 47 -13.28 -4.83 -16.05
CA LEU A 47 -12.85 -3.44 -16.00
C LEU A 47 -12.62 -2.97 -14.57
N TYR A 48 -13.43 -3.47 -13.62
CA TYR A 48 -13.37 -3.10 -12.22
C TYR A 48 -13.94 -4.19 -11.32
N ALA A 49 -13.28 -4.43 -10.18
CA ALA A 49 -13.78 -5.22 -9.07
C ALA A 49 -13.94 -4.33 -7.82
N GLY A 50 -15.04 -4.50 -7.09
CA GLY A 50 -15.27 -3.77 -5.85
C GLY A 50 -16.06 -4.57 -4.82
N LYS A 51 -15.76 -4.37 -3.53
CA LYS A 51 -16.54 -4.90 -2.41
C LYS A 51 -17.69 -3.98 -1.98
N ALA A 52 -18.68 -4.57 -1.32
CA ALA A 52 -19.77 -3.85 -0.66
C ALA A 52 -20.13 -4.52 0.67
N LYS A 53 -20.53 -3.70 1.66
CA LYS A 53 -21.24 -4.16 2.87
C LYS A 53 -22.72 -4.44 2.57
N ASP A 54 -23.27 -3.66 1.63
CA ASP A 54 -24.61 -3.80 1.08
C ASP A 54 -24.51 -3.57 -0.43
N LEU A 55 -24.63 -4.66 -1.20
CA LEU A 55 -24.52 -4.67 -2.66
C LEU A 55 -25.52 -3.72 -3.32
N ARG A 56 -26.80 -3.75 -2.90
CA ARG A 56 -27.86 -2.90 -3.44
C ARG A 56 -27.55 -1.43 -3.22
N ARG A 57 -27.23 -1.04 -1.98
CA ARG A 57 -26.89 0.34 -1.63
C ARG A 57 -25.65 0.82 -2.37
N ARG A 58 -24.62 -0.03 -2.49
CA ARG A 58 -23.37 0.32 -3.18
C ARG A 58 -23.60 0.55 -4.67
N LEU A 59 -24.34 -0.33 -5.34
CA LEU A 59 -24.61 -0.24 -6.78
C LEU A 59 -25.62 0.86 -7.11
N ALA A 60 -26.56 1.18 -6.21
CA ALA A 60 -27.38 2.38 -6.30
C ALA A 60 -26.54 3.68 -6.35
N GLY A 61 -25.35 3.69 -5.75
CA GLY A 61 -24.40 4.80 -5.87
C GLY A 61 -23.92 5.04 -7.31
N TYR A 62 -23.70 3.97 -8.10
CA TYR A 62 -23.31 4.07 -9.50
C TYR A 62 -24.45 4.60 -10.36
N ARG A 63 -25.67 4.09 -10.16
CA ARG A 63 -26.89 4.59 -10.82
C ARG A 63 -27.12 6.09 -10.57
N ASN A 64 -26.87 6.55 -9.35
CA ASN A 64 -27.10 7.94 -8.93
C ASN A 64 -25.85 8.85 -9.06
N ALA A 65 -24.81 8.42 -9.79
CA ALA A 65 -23.56 9.15 -9.90
C ALA A 65 -23.73 10.50 -10.63
N SER A 66 -23.72 11.60 -9.88
CA SER A 66 -23.78 12.98 -10.42
C SER A 66 -22.47 13.44 -11.09
N ARG A 67 -22.45 14.63 -11.73
CA ARG A 67 -21.26 15.22 -12.39
C ARG A 67 -20.13 15.66 -11.46
N ARG A 68 -20.28 15.51 -10.13
CA ARG A 68 -19.22 15.85 -9.15
C ARG A 68 -17.89 15.16 -9.49
N LYS A 69 -16.76 15.83 -9.21
CA LYS A 69 -15.41 15.32 -9.47
C LYS A 69 -15.20 13.94 -8.83
N ALA A 70 -15.67 13.75 -7.61
CA ALA A 70 -15.61 12.47 -6.88
C ALA A 70 -16.27 11.29 -7.61
N HIS A 71 -17.28 11.54 -8.44
CA HIS A 71 -18.00 10.50 -9.18
C HIS A 71 -17.44 10.26 -10.59
N ARG A 72 -16.37 10.97 -11.01
CA ARG A 72 -15.82 10.87 -12.37
C ARG A 72 -15.49 9.43 -12.76
N LYS A 73 -14.83 8.68 -11.87
CA LYS A 73 -14.48 7.27 -12.07
C LYS A 73 -15.71 6.39 -12.24
N MET A 74 -16.71 6.55 -11.37
CA MET A 74 -17.96 5.77 -11.40
C MET A 74 -18.70 5.95 -12.73
N ARG A 75 -18.79 7.21 -13.22
CA ARG A 75 -19.45 7.51 -14.50
C ARG A 75 -18.68 6.95 -15.69
N ALA A 76 -17.35 7.01 -15.68
CA ALA A 76 -16.52 6.43 -16.74
C ALA A 76 -16.72 4.91 -16.80
N LEU A 77 -16.69 4.25 -15.64
CA LEU A 77 -16.88 2.81 -15.54
C LEU A 77 -18.25 2.34 -16.06
N VAL A 78 -19.35 3.01 -15.63
CA VAL A 78 -20.69 2.68 -16.14
C VAL A 78 -20.79 2.89 -17.65
N ARG A 79 -20.10 3.88 -18.20
CA ARG A 79 -20.09 4.13 -19.64
C ARG A 79 -19.41 2.99 -20.42
N GLU A 80 -18.25 2.54 -19.93
CA GLU A 80 -17.43 1.54 -20.61
C GLU A 80 -17.89 0.10 -20.38
N ALA A 81 -18.50 -0.18 -19.23
CA ALA A 81 -18.99 -1.51 -18.90
C ALA A 81 -20.20 -1.90 -19.76
N ALA A 82 -20.24 -3.15 -20.20
CA ALA A 82 -21.35 -3.78 -20.87
C ALA A 82 -22.15 -4.72 -19.95
N SER A 83 -21.56 -5.24 -18.88
CA SER A 83 -22.27 -6.09 -17.92
C SER A 83 -21.82 -5.89 -16.47
N LEU A 84 -22.71 -6.30 -15.56
CA LEU A 84 -22.55 -6.22 -14.11
C LEU A 84 -22.83 -7.58 -13.47
N GLU A 85 -21.77 -8.20 -12.94
CA GLU A 85 -21.81 -9.45 -12.18
C GLU A 85 -21.72 -9.15 -10.69
N VAL A 86 -22.41 -9.96 -9.87
CA VAL A 86 -22.45 -9.79 -8.42
C VAL A 86 -22.28 -11.14 -7.74
N ARG A 87 -21.42 -11.20 -6.72
CA ARG A 87 -21.07 -12.40 -5.94
C ARG A 87 -21.36 -12.12 -4.46
N PRO A 88 -22.54 -12.48 -3.94
CA PRO A 88 -22.88 -12.34 -2.53
C PRO A 88 -21.93 -13.15 -1.64
N ARG A 89 -21.72 -12.67 -0.41
CA ARG A 89 -20.91 -13.34 0.63
C ARG A 89 -21.63 -13.30 1.96
N GLU A 90 -21.22 -14.18 2.87
CA GLU A 90 -21.83 -14.28 4.19
C GLU A 90 -21.31 -13.17 5.11
N SER A 91 -20.06 -12.73 4.88
CA SER A 91 -19.40 -11.71 5.69
C SER A 91 -18.73 -10.61 4.86
N GLU A 92 -18.55 -9.43 5.48
CA GLU A 92 -17.75 -8.35 4.89
C GLU A 92 -16.28 -8.76 4.67
N ARG A 93 -15.78 -9.65 5.55
CA ARG A 93 -14.41 -10.18 5.50
C ARG A 93 -14.20 -11.00 4.22
N GLU A 94 -15.08 -11.95 3.94
CA GLU A 94 -15.02 -12.74 2.69
C GLU A 94 -15.14 -11.87 1.45
N ALA A 95 -16.04 -10.88 1.45
CA ALA A 95 -16.18 -9.95 0.33
C ALA A 95 -14.88 -9.17 0.08
N LEU A 96 -14.18 -8.78 1.14
CA LEU A 96 -12.91 -8.07 1.07
C LEU A 96 -11.76 -8.97 0.60
N LEU A 97 -11.69 -10.21 1.08
CA LEU A 97 -10.69 -11.19 0.63
C LEU A 97 -10.85 -11.52 -0.86
N LEU A 98 -12.09 -11.81 -1.29
CA LEU A 98 -12.38 -12.12 -2.69
C LEU A 98 -12.14 -10.93 -3.62
N GLU A 99 -12.51 -9.70 -3.21
CA GLU A 99 -12.18 -8.50 -3.98
C GLU A 99 -10.66 -8.38 -4.16
N ASN A 100 -9.90 -8.57 -3.09
CA ASN A 100 -8.45 -8.48 -3.15
C ASN A 100 -7.84 -9.50 -4.12
N GLU A 101 -8.27 -10.76 -4.01
CA GLU A 101 -7.87 -11.85 -4.90
C GLU A 101 -8.18 -11.52 -6.38
N LEU A 102 -9.40 -11.06 -6.67
CA LEU A 102 -9.83 -10.71 -8.02
C LEU A 102 -9.06 -9.53 -8.59
N ILE A 103 -8.81 -8.49 -7.79
CA ILE A 103 -8.00 -7.33 -8.20
C ILE A 103 -6.57 -7.78 -8.54
N ARG A 104 -5.98 -8.63 -7.70
CA ARG A 104 -4.61 -9.12 -7.91
C ARG A 104 -4.48 -10.01 -9.15
N THR A 105 -5.45 -10.91 -9.35
CA THR A 105 -5.44 -11.90 -10.43
C THR A 105 -5.79 -11.29 -11.77
N LEU A 106 -6.80 -10.42 -11.81
CA LEU A 106 -7.34 -9.87 -13.07
C LEU A 106 -6.74 -8.51 -13.44
N ARG A 107 -6.12 -7.81 -12.48
CA ARG A 107 -5.57 -6.45 -12.60
C ARG A 107 -6.46 -5.49 -13.41
N PRO A 108 -7.73 -5.29 -13.00
CA PRO A 108 -8.66 -4.52 -13.79
C PRO A 108 -8.18 -3.06 -13.99
N PRO A 109 -8.32 -2.47 -15.19
CA PRO A 109 -7.75 -1.17 -15.51
C PRO A 109 -8.25 -0.02 -14.64
N PHE A 110 -9.45 -0.14 -14.05
CA PHE A 110 -9.98 0.88 -13.13
C PHE A 110 -9.59 0.64 -11.66
N ASN A 111 -8.95 -0.46 -11.28
CA ASN A 111 -8.43 -0.69 -9.93
C ASN A 111 -6.98 -0.19 -9.84
N VAL A 112 -6.76 0.97 -9.22
CA VAL A 112 -5.42 1.56 -9.05
C VAL A 112 -4.74 1.06 -7.77
N ASP A 113 -5.49 1.01 -6.67
CA ASP A 113 -5.03 0.50 -5.37
C ASP A 113 -5.25 -1.02 -5.29
N GLY A 114 -4.26 -1.77 -4.79
CA GLY A 114 -4.32 -3.23 -4.62
C GLY A 114 -4.05 -4.07 -5.87
N ALA A 115 -4.10 -3.48 -7.07
CA ALA A 115 -3.83 -4.18 -8.34
C ALA A 115 -2.34 -4.43 -8.61
N PHE A 116 -1.47 -3.72 -7.91
CA PHE A 116 -0.05 -3.65 -8.23
C PHE A 116 0.81 -3.89 -7.00
N ALA A 117 1.32 -5.12 -6.84
CA ALA A 117 2.24 -5.49 -5.76
C ALA A 117 3.51 -4.61 -5.72
N PHE A 118 3.90 -4.00 -6.85
CA PHE A 118 5.02 -3.05 -6.92
C PHE A 118 4.80 -1.75 -6.12
N LEU A 119 3.57 -1.48 -5.65
CA LEU A 119 3.25 -0.30 -4.86
C LEU A 119 3.70 -0.42 -3.41
N TYR A 120 3.93 -1.63 -2.90
CA TYR A 120 4.32 -1.85 -1.52
C TYR A 120 5.83 -2.12 -1.43
N PRO A 121 6.63 -1.19 -0.87
CA PRO A 121 8.04 -1.46 -0.66
C PRO A 121 8.28 -2.29 0.61
N ALA A 122 9.36 -3.06 0.55
CA ALA A 122 10.07 -3.63 1.67
C ALA A 122 11.27 -2.76 2.02
N LEU A 123 11.63 -2.74 3.30
CA LEU A 123 12.96 -2.32 3.74
C LEU A 123 13.73 -3.57 4.19
N GLY A 124 15.01 -3.63 3.89
CA GLY A 124 15.89 -4.73 4.31
C GLY A 124 17.06 -4.20 5.14
N VAL A 125 17.47 -4.96 6.15
CA VAL A 125 18.68 -4.72 6.95
C VAL A 125 19.49 -6.01 6.93
N GLY A 126 20.81 -5.90 6.84
CA GLY A 126 21.68 -7.06 6.91
C GLY A 126 23.12 -6.66 6.88
N ASP A 127 23.99 -7.61 6.58
CA ASP A 127 25.42 -7.38 6.47
C ASP A 127 26.03 -8.10 5.26
N ALA A 128 27.11 -7.52 4.75
CA ALA A 128 27.99 -8.13 3.75
C ALA A 128 29.37 -7.49 3.82
N ASP A 129 30.42 -8.31 3.82
CA ASP A 129 31.83 -7.85 3.77
C ASP A 129 32.17 -6.76 4.82
N GLY A 130 31.69 -6.94 6.05
CA GLY A 130 31.90 -5.99 7.15
C GLY A 130 31.14 -4.66 7.00
N CYS A 131 30.20 -4.58 6.07
CA CYS A 131 29.31 -3.45 5.88
C CYS A 131 27.90 -3.79 6.35
N VAL A 132 27.21 -2.82 6.94
CA VAL A 132 25.77 -2.90 7.20
C VAL A 132 25.03 -2.49 5.93
N LEU A 133 24.14 -3.35 5.46
CA LEU A 133 23.31 -3.12 4.28
C LEU A 133 21.95 -2.54 4.68
N LEU A 134 21.51 -1.54 3.92
CA LEU A 134 20.13 -1.05 3.91
C LEU A 134 19.56 -1.19 2.50
N ALA A 135 18.40 -1.86 2.40
CA ALA A 135 17.74 -2.12 1.14
C ALA A 135 16.33 -1.52 1.09
N PHE A 136 15.91 -1.09 -0.10
CA PHE A 136 14.55 -0.65 -0.39
C PHE A 136 14.13 -1.19 -1.74
N THR A 137 13.10 -2.03 -1.79
CA THR A 137 12.61 -2.62 -3.05
C THR A 137 11.17 -3.09 -2.91
N SER A 138 10.46 -3.28 -4.02
CA SER A 138 9.15 -3.93 -4.02
C SER A 138 9.21 -5.37 -4.53
N THR A 139 10.42 -5.89 -4.74
CA THR A 139 10.70 -7.27 -5.18
C THR A 139 11.88 -7.85 -4.39
N PRO A 140 11.78 -7.98 -3.06
CA PRO A 140 12.87 -8.49 -2.23
C PRO A 140 13.27 -9.93 -2.57
N GLU A 141 12.34 -10.72 -3.14
CA GLU A 141 12.61 -12.08 -3.60
C GLU A 141 13.68 -12.11 -4.69
N ALA A 142 13.84 -11.04 -5.47
CA ALA A 142 14.88 -10.94 -6.49
C ALA A 142 16.29 -10.72 -5.90
N TRP A 143 16.39 -10.51 -4.59
CA TRP A 143 17.62 -10.19 -3.85
C TRP A 143 17.92 -11.27 -2.80
N SER A 144 17.41 -12.49 -3.01
CA SER A 144 17.50 -13.62 -2.06
C SER A 144 18.92 -14.13 -1.82
N HIS A 145 19.88 -13.77 -2.69
CA HIS A 145 21.30 -14.10 -2.53
C HIS A 145 22.01 -13.21 -1.51
N LEU A 146 21.37 -12.13 -1.05
CA LEU A 146 21.89 -11.27 0.00
C LEU A 146 21.35 -11.71 1.36
N ALA A 147 22.19 -11.63 2.40
CA ALA A 147 21.81 -11.86 3.78
C ALA A 147 21.04 -10.66 4.37
N LEU A 148 19.85 -10.39 3.82
CA LEU A 148 18.96 -9.31 4.25
C LEU A 148 17.75 -9.85 4.98
N ARG A 149 17.49 -9.34 6.18
CA ARG A 149 16.20 -9.48 6.86
C ARG A 149 15.24 -8.42 6.32
N TRP A 150 14.10 -8.88 5.80
CA TRP A 150 13.13 -8.03 5.13
C TRP A 150 11.93 -7.69 6.01
N TYR A 151 11.50 -6.44 5.92
CA TYR A 151 10.39 -5.86 6.66
C TYR A 151 9.42 -5.15 5.71
N GLY A 152 8.13 -5.28 5.99
CA GLY A 152 7.06 -4.83 5.11
C GLY A 152 6.15 -6.00 4.74
N CYS A 153 5.40 -5.93 3.65
CA CYS A 153 5.25 -4.81 2.71
C CYS A 153 4.57 -3.56 3.32
N PHE A 154 5.23 -2.40 3.28
CA PHE A 154 4.68 -1.17 3.86
C PHE A 154 3.60 -0.55 2.97
N ARG A 155 2.54 -0.03 3.60
CA ARG A 155 1.36 0.48 2.87
C ARG A 155 1.65 1.75 2.09
N SER A 156 2.47 2.66 2.64
CA SER A 156 2.80 3.93 2.00
C SER A 156 4.21 3.89 1.44
N ARG A 157 4.33 3.83 0.12
CA ARG A 157 5.62 3.96 -0.56
C ARG A 157 6.32 5.27 -0.22
N VAL A 158 5.56 6.36 -0.13
CA VAL A 158 6.09 7.69 0.20
C VAL A 158 6.72 7.70 1.59
N ARG A 159 6.01 7.22 2.61
CA ARG A 159 6.54 7.21 3.98
C ARG A 159 7.68 6.21 4.16
N ALA A 160 7.55 5.00 3.59
CA ALA A 160 8.62 4.00 3.63
C ALA A 160 9.88 4.50 2.92
N ARG A 161 9.73 5.23 1.79
CA ARG A 161 10.87 5.84 1.11
C ARG A 161 11.48 6.98 1.91
N ALA A 162 10.67 7.85 2.51
CA ALA A 162 11.15 8.93 3.38
C ALA A 162 11.91 8.38 4.60
N ALA A 163 11.41 7.30 5.21
CA ALA A 163 12.10 6.61 6.31
C ALA A 163 13.41 5.97 5.85
N PHE A 164 13.42 5.29 4.70
CA PHE A 164 14.65 4.75 4.13
C PHE A 164 15.69 5.85 3.87
N ASP A 165 15.29 6.95 3.22
CA ASP A 165 16.19 8.07 2.92
C ASP A 165 16.68 8.75 4.22
N ALA A 166 15.86 8.81 5.27
CA ALA A 166 16.26 9.28 6.59
C ALA A 166 17.29 8.35 7.26
N LEU A 167 17.08 7.02 7.23
CA LEU A 167 18.06 6.05 7.72
C LEU A 167 19.40 6.20 7.00
N VAL A 168 19.37 6.29 5.66
CA VAL A 168 20.58 6.47 4.84
C VAL A 168 21.33 7.74 5.22
N ALA A 169 20.62 8.84 5.41
CA ALA A 169 21.21 10.11 5.79
C ALA A 169 21.79 10.10 7.21
N LEU A 170 21.09 9.49 8.18
CA LEU A 170 21.55 9.40 9.56
C LEU A 170 22.74 8.43 9.69
N PHE A 171 22.66 7.24 9.09
CA PHE A 171 23.75 6.26 9.06
C PHE A 171 25.00 6.81 8.37
N GLY A 172 24.84 7.60 7.31
CA GLY A 172 25.95 8.29 6.64
C GLY A 172 26.66 9.35 7.50
N ARG A 173 26.06 9.79 8.62
CA ARG A 173 26.67 10.73 9.57
C ARG A 173 27.41 10.04 10.72
N VAL A 174 27.02 8.80 11.05
CA VAL A 174 27.62 8.00 12.15
C VAL A 174 28.47 6.84 11.65
N GLY A 175 28.48 6.59 10.34
CA GLY A 175 29.32 5.61 9.66
C GLY A 175 29.76 6.13 8.28
N HIS A 176 30.41 5.28 7.50
CA HIS A 176 30.91 5.61 6.16
C HIS A 176 30.12 4.89 5.07
N ARG A 177 29.40 5.65 4.25
CA ARG A 177 28.67 5.11 3.10
C ARG A 177 29.63 4.65 2.00
N GLU A 178 29.43 3.44 1.50
CA GLU A 178 30.23 2.89 0.40
C GLU A 178 29.75 3.38 -0.98
N PRO A 179 30.68 3.54 -1.94
CA PRO A 179 30.33 3.88 -3.32
C PRO A 179 29.67 2.70 -4.04
N LEU A 180 28.82 3.00 -5.03
CA LEU A 180 28.04 2.00 -5.79
C LEU A 180 28.89 0.83 -6.32
N SER A 181 30.13 1.10 -6.73
CA SER A 181 31.09 0.10 -7.23
C SER A 181 31.44 -1.01 -6.25
N ARG A 182 31.21 -0.80 -4.94
CA ARG A 182 31.51 -1.76 -3.87
C ARG A 182 30.28 -2.46 -3.31
N LEU A 183 29.09 -2.12 -3.79
CA LEU A 183 27.87 -2.80 -3.36
C LEU A 183 27.69 -4.12 -4.12
N PRO A 184 27.10 -5.13 -3.46
CA PRO A 184 26.69 -6.35 -4.14
C PRO A 184 25.81 -6.07 -5.36
N ALA A 185 26.02 -6.84 -6.43
CA ALA A 185 25.20 -6.73 -7.62
C ALA A 185 23.75 -7.16 -7.32
N VAL A 186 22.80 -6.27 -7.63
CA VAL A 186 21.37 -6.54 -7.50
C VAL A 186 20.59 -5.99 -8.69
N PRO A 187 19.48 -6.62 -9.09
CA PRO A 187 18.60 -6.06 -10.11
C PRO A 187 17.92 -4.79 -9.60
N LEU A 188 18.45 -3.63 -10.00
CA LEU A 188 17.92 -2.31 -9.65
C LEU A 188 16.72 -1.95 -10.55
N ARG A 189 15.55 -2.52 -10.23
CA ARG A 189 14.28 -2.09 -10.83
C ARG A 189 13.97 -0.64 -10.42
N ARG A 190 13.13 0.05 -11.21
CA ARG A 190 12.81 1.48 -11.01
C ARG A 190 12.44 1.79 -9.56
N GLY A 191 13.27 2.59 -8.89
CA GLY A 191 13.07 3.06 -7.53
C GLY A 191 13.52 2.12 -6.42
N ALA A 192 14.12 0.96 -6.74
CA ALA A 192 14.85 0.13 -5.77
C ALA A 192 16.21 0.78 -5.42
N ARG A 193 16.69 0.56 -4.20
CA ARG A 193 17.96 1.09 -3.68
C ARG A 193 18.63 0.09 -2.74
N LEU A 194 19.94 -0.02 -2.86
CA LEU A 194 20.81 -0.73 -1.92
C LEU A 194 21.88 0.25 -1.47
N GLU A 195 22.14 0.30 -0.17
CA GLU A 195 23.13 1.16 0.47
C GLU A 195 23.96 0.33 1.44
N ALA A 196 25.25 0.63 1.57
CA ALA A 196 26.16 -0.08 2.45
C ALA A 196 26.95 0.92 3.30
N PHE A 197 27.12 0.59 4.58
CA PHE A 197 27.79 1.45 5.56
C PHE A 197 28.89 0.68 6.29
N ARG A 198 30.14 1.14 6.15
CA ARG A 198 31.28 0.68 6.95
C ARG A 198 31.38 1.48 8.24
N ARG A 199 31.97 0.87 9.27
CA ARG A 199 32.16 1.49 10.59
C ARG A 199 30.86 2.05 11.19
N LEU A 200 29.71 1.48 10.81
CA LEU A 200 28.47 1.76 11.50
C LEU A 200 28.55 1.04 12.86
N PRO A 201 28.30 1.73 13.99
CA PRO A 201 28.28 1.08 15.29
C PRO A 201 27.32 -0.14 15.29
N PRO A 202 27.76 -1.34 15.72
CA PRO A 202 26.96 -2.57 15.64
C PRO A 202 25.60 -2.45 16.35
N GLU A 203 25.54 -1.69 17.43
CA GLU A 203 24.30 -1.44 18.18
C GLU A 203 23.25 -0.67 17.36
N LEU A 204 23.67 0.13 16.38
CA LEU A 204 22.74 0.84 15.49
C LEU A 204 22.18 -0.07 14.40
N ALA A 205 22.97 -1.04 13.93
CA ALA A 205 22.49 -2.06 13.01
C ALA A 205 21.43 -2.94 13.68
N ALA A 206 21.72 -3.42 14.89
CA ALA A 206 20.78 -4.20 15.70
C ALA A 206 19.52 -3.39 16.06
N ALA A 207 19.69 -2.10 16.41
CA ALA A 207 18.56 -1.22 16.68
C ALA A 207 17.69 -0.97 15.43
N ALA A 208 18.26 -0.93 14.23
CA ALA A 208 17.50 -0.80 12.99
C ALA A 208 16.72 -2.06 12.64
N ASP A 209 17.30 -3.23 12.87
CA ASP A 209 16.62 -4.53 12.76
C ASP A 209 15.40 -4.59 13.68
N ALA A 210 15.60 -4.31 14.98
CA ALA A 210 14.53 -4.28 15.98
C ALA A 210 13.48 -3.19 15.70
N PHE A 211 13.92 -2.02 15.21
CA PHE A 211 13.03 -0.92 14.81
C PHE A 211 12.11 -1.31 13.68
N LEU A 212 12.63 -1.92 12.61
CA LEU A 212 11.79 -2.34 11.47
C LEU A 212 10.91 -3.55 11.81
N ALA A 213 11.35 -4.39 12.75
CA ALA A 213 10.53 -5.46 13.33
C ALA A 213 9.36 -4.94 14.18
N GLY A 214 9.45 -3.70 14.66
CA GLY A 214 8.53 -3.12 15.63
C GLY A 214 8.71 -3.66 17.05
N GLU A 215 9.87 -4.26 17.33
CA GLU A 215 10.24 -4.83 18.62
C GLU A 215 10.83 -3.78 19.57
N SER A 216 11.42 -2.70 19.04
CA SER A 216 11.95 -1.57 19.83
C SER A 216 11.80 -0.25 19.08
N ALA A 217 11.62 0.85 19.83
CA ALA A 217 11.62 2.21 19.30
C ALA A 217 12.96 2.95 19.55
N ASP A 218 13.96 2.28 20.12
CA ASP A 218 15.16 2.96 20.66
C ASP A 218 16.13 3.45 19.58
N LEU A 219 15.91 3.09 18.31
CA LEU A 219 16.79 3.50 17.22
C LEU A 219 16.95 5.03 17.16
N THR A 220 15.87 5.79 17.32
CA THR A 220 15.94 7.26 17.23
C THR A 220 16.69 7.86 18.41
N ALA A 221 16.50 7.33 19.62
CA ALA A 221 17.26 7.71 20.80
C ALA A 221 18.76 7.40 20.65
N ARG A 222 19.11 6.18 20.24
CA ARG A 222 20.51 5.76 20.03
C ARG A 222 21.20 6.57 18.93
N LEU A 223 20.49 6.87 17.84
CA LEU A 223 20.99 7.75 16.79
C LEU A 223 21.22 9.16 17.31
N PHE A 224 20.28 9.69 18.09
CA PHE A 224 20.42 11.03 18.68
C PHE A 224 21.67 11.13 19.55
N GLU A 225 21.89 10.17 20.46
CA GLU A 225 23.07 10.12 21.32
C GLU A 225 24.38 10.15 20.51
N ARG A 226 24.49 9.31 19.47
CA ARG A 226 25.67 9.29 18.60
C ARG A 226 25.85 10.58 17.79
N LEU A 227 24.76 11.22 17.40
CA LEU A 227 24.81 12.46 16.61
C LEU A 227 25.18 13.67 17.46
N LEU A 228 24.92 13.67 18.78
CA LEU A 228 25.37 14.72 19.69
C LEU A 228 26.90 14.84 19.74
N GLU A 229 27.60 13.72 19.57
CA GLU A 229 29.07 13.66 19.52
C GLU A 229 29.64 14.19 18.19
N SER A 230 28.82 14.29 17.14
CA SER A 230 29.26 14.72 15.81
C SER A 230 29.09 16.23 15.58
N ALA A 231 30.22 16.95 15.48
CA ALA A 231 30.21 18.38 15.19
C ALA A 231 29.49 18.73 13.86
N SER A 232 29.56 17.84 12.85
CA SER A 232 28.83 18.05 11.60
C SER A 232 27.33 17.88 11.78
N ALA A 233 26.89 16.87 12.54
CA ALA A 233 25.48 16.67 12.83
C ALA A 233 24.88 17.86 13.60
N ARG A 234 25.64 18.45 14.54
CA ARG A 234 25.22 19.66 15.26
C ARG A 234 25.01 20.88 14.36
N ARG A 235 25.83 21.05 13.30
CA ARG A 235 25.63 22.12 12.30
C ARG A 235 24.38 21.93 11.47
N GLU A 236 23.97 20.68 11.26
CA GLU A 236 22.78 20.30 10.49
C GLU A 236 21.62 19.86 11.39
N ALA A 237 21.56 20.38 12.63
CA ALA A 237 20.63 19.90 13.66
C ALA A 237 19.16 19.87 13.19
N ALA A 238 18.70 20.90 12.47
CA ALA A 238 17.35 20.94 11.94
C ALA A 238 17.05 19.80 10.94
N ALA A 239 18.02 19.45 10.10
CA ALA A 239 17.88 18.34 9.15
C ALA A 239 17.88 16.99 9.86
N VAL A 240 18.74 16.83 10.87
CA VAL A 240 18.79 15.63 11.73
C VAL A 240 17.47 15.45 12.48
N GLU A 241 16.96 16.51 13.11
CA GLU A 241 15.69 16.48 13.84
C GLU A 241 14.52 16.10 12.91
N GLN A 242 14.49 16.65 11.70
CA GLN A 242 13.48 16.28 10.71
C GLN A 242 13.58 14.81 10.28
N GLN A 243 14.79 14.27 10.15
CA GLN A 243 15.02 12.85 9.82
C GLN A 243 14.57 11.95 10.97
N LEU A 244 14.90 12.27 12.22
CA LEU A 244 14.45 11.53 13.40
C LEU A 244 12.92 11.53 13.52
N ARG A 245 12.27 12.70 13.36
CA ARG A 245 10.80 12.81 13.32
C ARG A 245 10.18 11.97 12.20
N THR A 246 10.85 11.90 11.05
CA THR A 246 10.39 11.05 9.93
C THR A 246 10.42 9.57 10.30
N LEU A 247 11.45 9.11 11.03
CA LEU A 247 11.53 7.75 11.55
C LEU A 247 10.45 7.49 12.61
N ASP A 248 10.24 8.40 13.56
CA ASP A 248 9.20 8.26 14.58
C ASP A 248 7.80 8.17 13.95
N ASP A 249 7.51 9.02 12.96
CA ASP A 249 6.24 9.00 12.22
C ASP A 249 6.03 7.68 11.47
N PHE A 250 7.08 7.16 10.85
CA PHE A 250 7.05 5.88 10.16
C PHE A 250 6.86 4.71 11.13
N ALA A 251 7.54 4.75 12.27
CA ALA A 251 7.41 3.74 13.32
C ALA A 251 5.95 3.66 13.81
N ARG A 252 5.36 4.80 14.15
CA ARG A 252 3.98 4.86 14.67
C ARG A 252 2.93 4.45 13.63
N ARG A 253 3.10 4.83 12.36
CA ARG A 253 2.05 4.68 11.33
C ARG A 253 2.16 3.39 10.51
N ASP A 254 3.37 2.90 10.26
CA ASP A 254 3.60 1.78 9.35
C ASP A 254 4.19 0.56 10.06
N VAL A 255 5.32 0.73 10.78
CA VAL A 255 5.95 -0.39 11.52
C VAL A 255 5.02 -0.95 12.58
N ALA A 256 4.50 -0.11 13.48
CA ALA A 256 3.61 -0.56 14.55
C ALA A 256 2.32 -1.20 14.00
N ALA A 257 1.83 -0.72 12.86
CA ALA A 257 0.68 -1.32 12.19
C ALA A 257 1.00 -2.71 11.64
N LEU A 258 2.17 -2.89 11.04
CA LEU A 258 2.63 -4.19 10.54
C LEU A 258 2.90 -5.16 11.70
N HIS A 259 3.62 -4.72 12.73
CA HIS A 259 3.92 -5.52 13.92
C HIS A 259 2.64 -6.03 14.59
N ARG A 260 1.66 -5.15 14.84
CA ARG A 260 0.35 -5.57 15.38
C ARG A 260 -0.35 -6.60 14.50
N ALA A 261 -0.29 -6.44 13.17
CA ALA A 261 -0.91 -7.37 12.25
C ALA A 261 -0.23 -8.75 12.27
N LEU A 262 1.10 -8.78 12.33
CA LEU A 262 1.87 -10.00 12.47
C LEU A 262 1.53 -10.73 13.78
N GLN A 263 1.57 -10.02 14.92
CA GLN A 263 1.25 -10.58 16.23
C GLN A 263 -0.16 -11.16 16.30
N LYS A 264 -1.19 -10.39 15.90
CA LYS A 264 -2.59 -10.83 15.93
C LYS A 264 -2.89 -12.03 15.01
N THR A 265 -2.08 -12.24 13.98
CA THR A 265 -2.27 -13.36 13.04
C THR A 265 -1.30 -14.52 13.27
N GLY A 266 -0.48 -14.46 14.33
CA GLY A 266 0.51 -15.50 14.64
C GLY A 266 1.59 -15.66 13.55
N ARG A 267 1.81 -14.63 12.72
CA ARG A 267 2.82 -14.65 11.66
C ARG A 267 4.10 -13.97 12.14
N SER A 268 5.23 -14.50 11.71
CA SER A 268 6.55 -13.90 11.94
C SER A 268 7.29 -13.68 10.62
N GLY A 269 8.21 -12.72 10.60
CA GLY A 269 9.10 -12.47 9.47
C GLY A 269 8.48 -11.74 8.28
N TRP A 270 9.09 -11.95 7.12
CA TRP A 270 8.77 -11.26 5.86
C TRP A 270 7.37 -11.59 5.35
N VAL A 271 6.62 -10.57 4.95
CA VAL A 271 5.29 -10.71 4.33
C VAL A 271 5.38 -10.31 2.85
N PRO A 272 5.28 -11.28 1.92
CA PRO A 272 5.26 -11.00 0.50
C PRO A 272 4.18 -9.98 0.15
N GLY A 273 4.44 -9.11 -0.83
CA GLY A 273 3.47 -8.08 -1.24
C GLY A 273 2.12 -8.65 -1.67
N ALA A 274 2.12 -9.90 -2.14
CA ALA A 274 0.93 -10.70 -2.37
C ALA A 274 0.06 -10.84 -1.11
N GLU A 275 0.65 -11.25 0.00
CA GLU A 275 -0.08 -11.66 1.20
C GLU A 275 -0.38 -10.49 2.14
N ARG A 276 0.24 -9.33 1.89
CA ARG A 276 0.09 -8.13 2.71
C ARG A 276 -1.36 -7.74 2.95
N ASP A 277 -2.17 -7.67 1.90
CA ASP A 277 -3.55 -7.22 2.07
C ASP A 277 -4.36 -8.24 2.88
N ALA A 278 -4.17 -9.54 2.60
CA ALA A 278 -4.80 -10.61 3.38
C ALA A 278 -4.43 -10.54 4.87
N LEU A 279 -3.16 -10.24 5.20
CA LEU A 279 -2.70 -10.03 6.57
C LEU A 279 -3.48 -8.91 7.28
N PHE A 280 -3.55 -7.72 6.67
CA PHE A 280 -4.25 -6.59 7.29
C PHE A 280 -5.78 -6.75 7.29
N ILE A 281 -6.33 -7.58 6.40
CA ILE A 281 -7.73 -7.98 6.45
C ILE A 281 -7.95 -8.90 7.65
N ALA A 282 -7.11 -9.92 7.82
CA ALA A 282 -7.18 -10.83 8.95
C ALA A 282 -7.04 -10.09 10.29
N GLU A 283 -6.10 -9.16 10.43
CA GLU A 283 -5.89 -8.34 11.63
C GLU A 283 -7.13 -7.61 12.12
N ARG A 284 -7.92 -7.05 11.19
CA ARG A 284 -9.13 -6.26 11.51
C ARG A 284 -10.33 -7.11 11.90
N HIS A 285 -10.26 -8.40 11.60
CA HIS A 285 -11.31 -9.38 11.84
C HIS A 285 -10.85 -10.51 12.76
N ALA A 286 -9.69 -10.36 13.39
CA ALA A 286 -9.26 -11.19 14.51
C ALA A 286 -10.01 -10.70 15.76
N GLU A 287 -10.63 -11.63 16.48
CA GLU A 287 -11.40 -11.39 17.71
C GLU A 287 -10.52 -10.83 18.85
#